data_AF-A0A1M7ZHG5-F1
#
_entry.id   AF-A0A1M7ZHG5-F1
#
_cell.length_a   1.000
_cell.length_b   1.000
_cell.length_c   1.000
_cell.angle_alpha   90.00
_cell.angle_beta   90.00
_cell.angle_gamma   90.00
#
_symmetry.space_group_name_H-M   'P 1'
#
loop_
_entity.id
_entity.type
_entity.pdbx_description
1 polymer ?
#
loop_
_entity_poly.entity_id
_entity_poly.type
_entity_poly.pdbx_seq_one_letter_code
_entity_poly.pdbx_strand_id
1 'polypeptide(L)'
;MSFNRRIMKYQLIIFVLFLSACQQKSDLKTAPETEIPERKPNEERQDTIETQQGQNQLDSTTIQYDTKLFNEIQTDTIEFMDYNDDFDYGYLNGRKKGKNLSFVYNWYWTENQEYNFRPGDLIQVEWKMDSILMAGDEEVVNVVERALDAKKIASGNLPIHFLTREDSYDESVKANISSMVINQSYLHNISEPERAALGYIAFDIGNECQWGYDSQGKRALYCQIVTALNLDYQCSDTQLDFLRKWFTKDRVANEKLKSCPTIPNTATIQSTFDEILIQKDESNKTITVNSKITGINIRESKSWKWSQTDVFEYSQDNIALIDSKKSELTESKIDLNPDHDTNNDL
;
A
#
# COMPACT_ATOMS: atom_id res chain seq x y z
N MET A 1 -45.13 -2.78 -51.96
CA MET A 1 -43.72 -2.61 -51.55
C MET A 1 -43.22 -1.31 -52.14
N SER A 2 -43.12 -0.24 -51.34
CA SER A 2 -42.17 0.87 -51.54
C SER A 2 -42.50 2.00 -50.55
N PHE A 3 -41.47 2.37 -49.78
CA PHE A 3 -41.17 3.67 -49.21
C PHE A 3 -42.29 4.50 -48.56
N ASN A 4 -42.21 4.62 -47.24
CA ASN A 4 -42.60 5.85 -46.55
C ASN A 4 -41.51 6.23 -45.53
N ARG A 5 -40.62 7.14 -45.94
CA ARG A 5 -39.75 7.93 -45.06
C ARG A 5 -40.63 9.01 -44.41
N ARG A 6 -40.77 8.97 -43.08
CA ARG A 6 -41.21 10.13 -42.29
C ARG A 6 -40.06 10.59 -41.41
N ILE A 7 -39.51 11.74 -41.82
CA ILE A 7 -38.61 12.59 -41.05
C ILE A 7 -39.45 13.26 -39.95
N MET A 8 -39.05 13.16 -38.69
CA MET A 8 -39.67 13.90 -37.59
C MET A 8 -38.62 14.56 -36.69
N LYS A 9 -38.46 15.87 -36.95
CA LYS A 9 -38.34 17.01 -36.02
C LYS A 9 -37.29 16.93 -34.91
N TYR A 10 -36.17 17.60 -35.16
CA TYR A 10 -35.28 18.18 -34.15
C TYR A 10 -36.05 19.23 -33.33
N GLN A 11 -36.09 19.07 -32.00
CA GLN A 11 -36.40 20.16 -31.08
C GLN A 11 -35.10 20.85 -30.66
N LEU A 12 -35.02 22.12 -31.03
CA LEU A 12 -34.01 23.09 -30.65
C LEU A 12 -34.38 23.62 -29.26
N ILE A 13 -33.69 23.17 -28.21
CA ILE A 13 -33.83 23.77 -26.87
C ILE A 13 -32.83 24.93 -26.78
N ILE A 14 -33.37 26.14 -26.88
CA ILE A 14 -32.70 27.40 -26.57
C ILE A 14 -32.77 27.56 -25.05
N PHE A 15 -31.63 27.48 -24.36
CA PHE A 15 -31.51 27.97 -22.99
C PHE A 15 -30.78 29.32 -23.01
N VAL A 16 -31.58 30.38 -22.85
CA VAL A 16 -31.11 31.75 -22.63
C VAL A 16 -30.71 31.85 -21.15
N LEU A 17 -29.42 32.09 -20.87
CA LEU A 17 -28.97 32.56 -19.56
C LEU A 17 -28.60 34.04 -19.67
N PHE A 18 -29.48 34.89 -19.13
CA PHE A 18 -29.16 36.29 -18.85
C PHE A 18 -28.38 36.39 -17.54
N LEU A 19 -27.41 37.30 -17.59
CA LEU A 19 -26.42 37.66 -16.59
C LEU A 19 -27.01 38.08 -15.24
N SER A 20 -26.29 37.80 -14.16
CA SER A 20 -26.19 38.68 -13.00
C SER A 20 -24.81 38.54 -12.38
N ALA A 21 -23.99 39.56 -12.61
CA ALA A 21 -22.71 39.78 -11.95
C ALA A 21 -22.96 40.30 -10.53
N CYS A 22 -22.22 39.75 -9.55
CA CYS A 22 -21.91 40.45 -8.31
C CYS A 22 -20.40 40.34 -8.09
N GLN A 23 -19.69 41.43 -8.39
CA GLN A 23 -18.40 41.71 -7.80
C GLN A 23 -18.64 42.18 -6.36
N GLN A 24 -17.97 41.58 -5.38
CA GLN A 24 -17.69 42.28 -4.14
C GLN A 24 -16.30 41.89 -3.62
N LYS A 25 -15.36 42.80 -3.86
CA LYS A 25 -14.18 43.01 -3.01
C LYS A 25 -14.67 43.24 -1.58
N SER A 26 -14.05 42.58 -0.61
CA SER A 26 -14.07 43.04 0.78
C SER A 26 -12.67 42.96 1.35
N ASP A 27 -12.25 44.09 1.88
CA ASP A 27 -10.91 44.43 2.34
C ASP A 27 -10.42 43.54 3.49
N LEU A 28 -9.13 43.22 3.43
CA LEU A 28 -8.33 42.77 4.57
C LEU A 28 -8.37 43.87 5.64
N LYS A 29 -9.05 43.61 6.75
CA LYS A 29 -8.89 44.38 7.99
C LYS A 29 -7.92 43.65 8.90
N THR A 30 -6.77 44.29 9.09
CA THR A 30 -5.77 43.98 10.11
C THR A 30 -6.42 43.96 11.50
N ALA A 31 -6.23 42.87 12.23
CA ALA A 31 -6.56 42.77 13.66
C ALA A 31 -5.32 43.12 14.51
N PRO A 32 -5.52 43.64 15.74
CA PRO A 32 -4.55 44.44 16.45
C PRO A 32 -3.46 43.62 17.15
N GLU A 33 -2.28 44.20 17.13
CA GLU A 33 -1.09 43.83 17.89
C GLU A 33 -1.43 43.75 19.37
N THR A 34 -1.26 42.57 19.96
CA THR A 34 -1.34 42.38 21.41
C THR A 34 0.08 42.21 21.93
N GLU A 35 0.55 43.22 22.66
CA GLU A 35 1.83 43.25 23.36
C GLU A 35 1.90 42.10 24.38
N ILE A 36 2.94 41.26 24.27
CA ILE A 36 3.32 40.28 25.30
C ILE A 36 4.57 40.83 26.00
N PRO A 37 4.64 40.85 27.34
CA PRO A 37 5.74 41.49 28.07
C PRO A 37 7.05 40.71 27.92
N GLU A 38 8.15 41.45 27.73
CA GLU A 38 9.53 40.96 27.76
C GLU A 38 9.83 40.20 29.07
N ARG A 39 10.31 38.97 28.94
CA ARG A 39 11.08 38.27 29.99
C ARG A 39 12.50 38.05 29.52
N LYS A 40 13.44 38.45 30.38
CA LYS A 40 14.89 38.38 30.21
C LYS A 40 15.41 36.94 29.99
N PRO A 41 16.53 36.78 29.28
CA PRO A 41 17.13 35.48 28.97
C PRO A 41 17.90 34.93 30.17
N ASN A 42 17.80 33.62 30.44
CA ASN A 42 18.84 32.93 31.17
C ASN A 42 18.96 31.45 30.75
N GLU A 43 20.18 31.14 30.30
CA GLU A 43 20.91 29.88 30.26
C GLU A 43 20.41 28.70 29.41
N GLU A 44 21.11 28.54 28.29
CA GLU A 44 21.23 27.34 27.46
C GLU A 44 21.71 26.13 28.30
N ARG A 45 20.95 25.03 28.27
CA ARG A 45 21.54 23.69 28.25
C ARG A 45 21.48 23.17 26.82
N GLN A 46 22.64 23.00 26.21
CA GLN A 46 22.80 22.27 24.96
C GLN A 46 22.47 20.79 25.21
N ASP A 47 21.34 20.32 24.69
CA ASP A 47 21.11 18.90 24.44
C ASP A 47 21.51 18.61 22.99
N THR A 48 22.75 18.15 22.81
CA THR A 48 23.17 17.40 21.63
C THR A 48 23.11 15.92 21.96
N ILE A 49 22.13 15.21 21.40
CA ILE A 49 22.28 13.78 21.11
C ILE A 49 22.01 13.61 19.62
N GLU A 50 23.11 13.58 18.87
CA GLU A 50 23.14 13.13 17.49
C GLU A 50 22.85 11.63 17.46
N THR A 51 21.89 11.24 16.61
CA THR A 51 21.65 9.85 16.25
C THR A 51 22.84 9.34 15.45
N GLN A 52 23.70 8.52 16.06
CA GLN A 52 24.70 7.74 15.34
C GLN A 52 24.22 6.28 15.22
N GLN A 53 23.92 5.87 14.00
CA GLN A 53 23.97 4.46 13.60
C GLN A 53 25.45 4.03 13.66
N GLY A 54 25.79 3.22 14.66
CA GLY A 54 27.09 2.58 14.79
C GLY A 54 26.97 1.45 15.79
N GLN A 55 27.37 0.24 15.39
CA GLN A 55 27.50 -0.91 16.28
C GLN A 55 28.42 -0.54 17.44
N ASN A 56 27.85 -0.30 18.62
CA ASN A 56 28.61 -0.24 19.86
C ASN A 56 28.64 -1.65 20.45
N GLN A 57 29.70 -2.40 20.15
CA GLN A 57 30.16 -3.41 21.12
C GLN A 57 30.64 -2.63 22.34
N LEU A 58 29.91 -2.74 23.45
CA LEU A 58 30.28 -2.10 24.71
C LEU A 58 30.59 -3.18 25.76
N ASP A 59 31.82 -3.10 26.25
CA ASP A 59 32.43 -3.98 27.24
C ASP A 59 31.66 -3.97 28.57
N SER A 60 31.49 -5.15 29.16
CA SER A 60 30.73 -5.41 30.40
C SER A 60 31.36 -4.71 31.61
N THR A 61 31.07 -3.42 31.80
CA THR A 61 31.28 -2.71 33.07
C THR A 61 30.14 -1.72 33.34
N THR A 62 29.17 -2.16 34.14
CA THR A 62 28.18 -1.36 34.90
C THR A 62 27.63 -0.13 34.17
N ILE A 63 26.68 -0.32 33.26
CA ILE A 63 25.87 0.78 32.74
C ILE A 63 24.91 1.22 33.87
N GLN A 64 25.17 2.38 34.46
CA GLN A 64 24.20 3.06 35.34
C GLN A 64 23.04 3.57 34.47
N TYR A 65 22.10 2.68 34.15
CA TYR A 65 20.82 3.10 33.65
C TYR A 65 20.08 3.83 34.77
N ASP A 66 19.45 4.96 34.45
CA ASP A 66 18.51 5.59 35.37
C ASP A 66 17.33 4.64 35.59
N THR A 67 17.38 3.88 36.69
CA THR A 67 16.33 2.93 37.10
C THR A 67 14.95 3.56 37.19
N LYS A 68 14.85 4.90 37.24
CA LYS A 68 13.58 5.61 37.18
C LYS A 68 12.90 5.45 35.82
N LEU A 69 13.65 5.46 34.71
CA LEU A 69 13.11 5.29 33.36
C LEU A 69 12.50 3.89 33.11
N PHE A 70 12.98 2.85 33.80
CA PHE A 70 12.47 1.47 33.67
C PHE A 70 11.13 1.24 34.36
N ASN A 71 10.75 2.12 35.28
CA ASN A 71 9.51 2.00 36.05
C ASN A 71 8.42 2.97 35.57
N GLU A 72 8.76 3.90 34.67
CA GLU A 72 7.82 4.88 34.15
C GLU A 72 7.12 4.32 32.91
N ILE A 73 5.80 4.14 33.01
CA ILE A 73 4.95 3.82 31.88
C ILE A 73 4.67 5.12 31.14
N GLN A 74 5.03 5.14 29.88
CA GLN A 74 4.77 6.22 28.95
C GLN A 74 3.62 5.84 28.03
N THR A 75 3.00 6.86 27.44
CA THR A 75 1.92 6.67 26.50
C THR A 75 2.17 7.54 25.28
N ASP A 76 2.15 6.90 24.11
CA ASP A 76 2.29 7.58 22.84
C ASP A 76 1.11 7.33 21.94
N THR A 77 0.74 8.34 21.18
CA THR A 77 -0.17 8.20 20.05
C THR A 77 0.66 8.22 18.77
N ILE A 78 0.55 7.13 18.01
CA ILE A 78 1.33 6.92 16.80
C ILE A 78 0.41 6.49 15.66
N GLU A 79 0.83 6.78 14.44
CA GLU A 79 0.28 6.18 13.23
C GLU A 79 0.93 4.80 13.06
N PHE A 80 0.16 3.74 13.15
CA PHE A 80 0.64 2.37 13.02
C PHE A 80 1.14 2.12 11.60
N MET A 81 2.30 1.48 11.47
CA MET A 81 2.88 1.12 10.17
C MET A 81 2.71 -0.37 9.90
N ASP A 82 3.29 -1.22 10.74
CA ASP A 82 3.25 -2.67 10.60
C ASP A 82 3.68 -3.38 11.90
N TYR A 83 3.51 -4.70 11.88
CA TYR A 83 4.19 -5.63 12.76
C TYR A 83 5.36 -6.26 11.99
N ASN A 84 6.54 -6.33 12.62
CA ASN A 84 7.70 -7.01 12.08
C ASN A 84 8.13 -8.12 13.04
N ASP A 85 7.89 -9.37 12.61
CA ASP A 85 8.14 -10.59 13.38
C ASP A 85 9.24 -11.46 12.76
N ASP A 86 10.07 -10.87 11.89
CA ASP A 86 11.12 -11.57 11.16
C ASP A 86 12.37 -11.86 12.03
N PHE A 87 12.39 -11.35 13.27
CA PHE A 87 13.50 -11.43 14.22
C PHE A 87 13.12 -12.20 15.49
N ASP A 88 14.07 -12.35 16.41
CA ASP A 88 13.84 -13.03 17.70
C ASP A 88 12.82 -12.31 18.60
N TYR A 89 12.57 -11.03 18.33
CA TYR A 89 11.57 -10.21 19.01
C TYR A 89 10.64 -9.59 17.97
N GLY A 90 9.34 -9.60 18.25
CA GLY A 90 8.35 -8.89 17.45
C GLY A 90 8.40 -7.39 17.71
N TYR A 91 8.32 -6.60 16.64
CA TYR A 91 8.29 -5.15 16.68
C TYR A 91 6.96 -4.59 16.18
N LEU A 92 6.37 -3.68 16.96
CA LEU A 92 5.29 -2.81 16.54
C LEU A 92 5.93 -1.51 16.05
N ASN A 93 5.80 -1.23 14.77
CA ASN A 93 6.36 -0.02 14.18
C ASN A 93 5.27 1.02 13.95
N GLY A 94 5.62 2.28 14.16
CA GLY A 94 4.74 3.39 13.84
C GLY A 94 5.48 4.70 13.64
N ARG A 95 4.72 5.75 13.35
CA ARG A 95 5.24 7.08 13.09
C ARG A 95 4.61 8.10 14.00
N LYS A 96 5.44 9.00 14.54
CA LYS A 96 5.00 10.15 15.33
C LYS A 96 5.77 11.40 14.88
N LYS A 97 5.05 12.41 14.39
CA LYS A 97 5.63 13.68 13.92
C LYS A 97 6.79 13.50 12.92
N GLY A 98 6.64 12.57 11.98
CA GLY A 98 7.64 12.27 10.96
C GLY A 98 8.83 11.40 11.42
N LYS A 99 8.89 11.00 12.70
CA LYS A 99 9.89 10.07 13.21
C LYS A 99 9.30 8.65 13.28
N ASN A 100 10.07 7.67 12.83
CA ASN A 100 9.72 6.27 13.02
C ASN A 100 10.02 5.87 14.48
N LEU A 101 9.13 5.09 15.05
CA LEU A 101 9.20 4.51 16.40
C LEU A 101 9.02 3.00 16.25
N SER A 102 9.67 2.23 17.12
CA SER A 102 9.60 0.77 17.11
C SER A 102 9.58 0.27 18.54
N PHE A 103 8.57 -0.53 18.87
CA PHE A 103 8.37 -1.07 20.20
C PHE A 103 8.43 -2.59 20.17
N VAL A 104 9.23 -3.19 21.05
CA VAL A 104 9.19 -4.64 21.27
C VAL A 104 7.85 -4.98 21.91
N TYR A 105 7.15 -5.99 21.40
CA TYR A 105 5.87 -6.43 21.97
C TYR A 105 5.87 -7.95 22.21
N ASN A 106 4.87 -8.46 22.94
CA ASN A 106 4.77 -9.89 23.30
C ASN A 106 3.35 -10.48 23.22
N TRP A 107 2.41 -9.79 22.57
CA TRP A 107 1.06 -10.29 22.33
C TRP A 107 0.95 -11.01 20.98
N TYR A 108 -0.10 -11.82 20.78
CA TYR A 108 -0.37 -12.48 19.50
C TYR A 108 -1.39 -11.67 18.70
N TRP A 109 -0.93 -10.72 17.89
CA TRP A 109 -1.81 -9.80 17.15
C TRP A 109 -2.65 -10.50 16.07
N THR A 110 -2.15 -11.61 15.52
CA THR A 110 -2.84 -12.38 14.49
C THR A 110 -4.09 -13.11 14.98
N GLU A 111 -4.12 -13.45 16.28
CA GLU A 111 -5.24 -14.16 16.91
C GLU A 111 -6.09 -13.22 17.79
N ASN A 112 -5.61 -12.01 18.06
CA ASN A 112 -6.28 -11.04 18.91
C ASN A 112 -6.74 -9.80 18.12
N GLN A 113 -8.05 -9.71 17.91
CA GLN A 113 -8.68 -8.60 17.19
C GLN A 113 -8.45 -7.22 17.82
N GLU A 114 -8.14 -7.12 19.12
CA GLU A 114 -7.85 -5.84 19.78
C GLU A 114 -6.51 -5.24 19.34
N TYR A 115 -5.53 -6.09 19.03
CA TYR A 115 -4.20 -5.69 18.54
C TYR A 115 -4.09 -5.77 17.02
N ASN A 116 -5.18 -6.06 16.33
CA ASN A 116 -5.13 -6.34 14.91
C ASN A 116 -5.20 -5.05 14.07
N PHE A 117 -4.19 -4.20 14.22
CA PHE A 117 -4.15 -2.86 13.62
C PHE A 117 -3.88 -2.90 12.12
N ARG A 118 -4.36 -1.88 11.41
CA ARG A 118 -4.12 -1.67 9.99
C ARG A 118 -3.13 -0.54 9.76
N PRO A 119 -2.22 -0.65 8.78
CA PRO A 119 -1.34 0.46 8.41
C PRO A 119 -2.13 1.77 8.23
N GLY A 120 -1.66 2.84 8.88
CA GLY A 120 -2.31 4.15 8.94
C GLY A 120 -3.29 4.34 10.12
N ASP A 121 -3.64 3.28 10.86
CA ASP A 121 -4.48 3.41 12.06
C ASP A 121 -3.79 4.31 13.10
N LEU A 122 -4.57 5.17 13.75
CA LEU A 122 -4.06 5.92 14.89
C LEU A 122 -4.25 5.08 16.15
N ILE A 123 -3.16 4.69 16.78
CA ILE A 123 -3.16 3.84 17.97
C ILE A 123 -2.53 4.57 19.15
N GLN A 124 -3.00 4.26 20.35
CA GLN A 124 -2.35 4.63 21.60
C GLN A 124 -1.56 3.44 22.09
N VAL A 125 -0.26 3.60 22.28
CA VAL A 125 0.65 2.56 22.80
C VAL A 125 1.08 2.95 24.20
N GLU A 126 0.89 2.05 25.15
CA GLU A 126 1.47 2.14 26.49
C GLU A 126 2.77 1.35 26.49
N TRP A 127 3.87 1.98 26.90
CA TRP A 127 5.19 1.37 26.81
C TRP A 127 6.10 1.79 27.97
N LYS A 128 7.18 1.06 28.17
CA LYS A 128 8.24 1.41 29.14
C LYS A 128 9.61 0.98 28.62
N MET A 129 10.67 1.52 29.21
CA MET A 129 12.01 0.98 28.99
C MET A 129 12.12 -0.40 29.63
N ASP A 130 12.65 -1.36 28.89
CA ASP A 130 12.91 -2.71 29.38
C ASP A 130 14.24 -3.23 28.83
N SER A 131 14.73 -4.32 29.41
CA SER A 131 15.91 -5.03 28.94
C SER A 131 15.54 -6.30 28.18
N ILE A 132 16.26 -6.58 27.10
CA ILE A 132 16.22 -7.85 26.37
C ILE A 132 17.63 -8.44 26.27
N LEU A 133 17.69 -9.77 26.13
CA LEU A 133 18.93 -10.49 25.84
C LEU A 133 19.06 -10.68 24.33
N MET A 134 20.25 -10.48 23.79
CA MET A 134 20.52 -10.75 22.38
C MET A 134 20.50 -12.26 22.14
N ALA A 135 19.80 -12.71 21.10
CA ALA A 135 19.81 -14.12 20.75
C ALA A 135 21.22 -14.56 20.36
N GLY A 136 21.71 -15.64 20.98
CA GLY A 136 23.07 -16.16 20.76
C GLY A 136 24.16 -15.49 21.60
N ASP A 137 23.84 -14.48 22.41
CA ASP A 137 24.78 -13.84 23.33
C ASP A 137 24.08 -13.48 24.66
N GLU A 138 24.14 -14.40 25.62
CA GLU A 138 23.49 -14.27 26.93
C GLU A 138 24.10 -13.18 27.83
N GLU A 139 25.25 -12.60 27.44
CA GLU A 139 25.96 -11.60 28.24
C GLU A 139 25.61 -10.17 27.81
N VAL A 140 25.04 -9.97 26.63
CA VAL A 140 24.70 -8.64 26.10
C VAL A 140 23.23 -8.30 26.38
N VAL A 141 23.05 -7.38 27.32
CA VAL A 141 21.74 -6.79 27.65
C VAL A 141 21.53 -5.52 26.84
N ASN A 142 20.50 -5.51 26.00
CA ASN A 142 20.06 -4.31 25.28
C ASN A 142 18.85 -3.68 25.97
N VAL A 143 18.79 -2.36 25.94
CA VAL A 143 17.63 -1.61 26.43
C VAL A 143 16.74 -1.23 25.25
N VAL A 144 15.44 -1.51 25.39
CA VAL A 144 14.44 -1.33 24.36
C VAL A 144 13.20 -0.65 24.91
N GLU A 145 12.44 -0.02 24.03
CA GLU A 145 11.09 0.42 24.33
C GLU A 145 10.16 -0.79 24.17
N ARG A 146 9.60 -1.30 25.28
CA ARG A 146 8.66 -2.42 25.26
C ARG A 146 7.23 -1.91 25.36
N ALA A 147 6.40 -2.24 24.37
CA ALA A 147 4.97 -2.03 24.44
C ALA A 147 4.32 -3.02 25.42
N LEU A 148 3.48 -2.48 26.29
CA LEU A 148 2.72 -3.20 27.31
C LEU A 148 1.28 -3.45 26.86
N ASP A 149 0.71 -2.44 26.19
CA ASP A 149 -0.63 -2.47 25.63
C ASP A 149 -0.69 -1.51 24.42
N ALA A 150 -1.66 -1.73 23.55
CA ALA A 150 -1.98 -0.83 22.47
C ALA A 150 -3.47 -0.90 22.16
N LYS A 151 -4.07 0.25 21.81
CA LYS A 151 -5.46 0.30 21.37
C LYS A 151 -5.65 1.23 20.19
N LYS A 152 -6.54 0.82 19.29
CA LYS A 152 -6.98 1.66 18.18
C LYS A 152 -7.85 2.82 18.67
N ILE A 153 -7.48 4.03 18.28
CA ILE A 153 -8.24 5.26 18.57
C ILE A 153 -9.04 5.69 17.35
N ALA A 154 -8.47 5.56 16.15
CA ALA A 154 -9.12 5.91 14.89
C ALA A 154 -8.63 5.03 13.74
N SER A 155 -9.52 4.77 12.78
CA SER A 155 -9.13 4.13 11.52
C SER A 155 -8.32 5.08 10.66
N GLY A 156 -7.23 4.57 10.10
CA GLY A 156 -6.47 5.28 9.07
C GLY A 156 -7.32 5.46 7.81
N ASN A 157 -7.20 6.61 7.16
CA ASN A 157 -7.77 6.85 5.84
C ASN A 157 -6.68 7.03 4.77
N LEU A 158 -5.43 6.72 5.10
CA LEU A 158 -4.31 6.91 4.19
C LEU A 158 -4.23 5.76 3.18
N PRO A 159 -3.78 6.04 1.93
CA PRO A 159 -3.45 4.99 0.99
C PRO A 159 -2.34 4.07 1.55
N ILE A 160 -2.55 2.78 1.43
CA ILE A 160 -1.63 1.73 1.83
C ILE A 160 -0.94 1.20 0.57
N HIS A 161 0.39 1.10 0.60
CA HIS A 161 1.13 0.36 -0.42
C HIS A 161 0.82 -1.13 -0.26
N PHE A 162 -0.05 -1.64 -1.13
CA PHE A 162 -0.31 -3.07 -1.24
C PHE A 162 0.83 -3.77 -1.98
N LEU A 163 1.32 -3.11 -3.04
CA LEU A 163 2.37 -3.64 -3.90
C LEU A 163 3.33 -2.52 -4.31
N THR A 164 4.62 -2.83 -4.25
CA THR A 164 5.72 -2.04 -4.83
C THR A 164 6.60 -2.96 -5.67
N ARG A 165 7.50 -2.39 -6.48
CA ARG A 165 8.62 -3.13 -7.06
C ARG A 165 9.92 -2.77 -6.38
N GLU A 166 10.74 -3.76 -6.14
CA GLU A 166 12.08 -3.61 -5.59
C GLU A 166 13.10 -4.24 -6.53
N ASP A 167 14.22 -3.55 -6.71
CA ASP A 167 15.34 -4.01 -7.52
C ASP A 167 16.33 -4.75 -6.62
N SER A 168 16.64 -5.99 -6.98
CA SER A 168 17.64 -6.81 -6.29
C SER A 168 18.62 -7.38 -7.30
N TYR A 169 19.92 -7.35 -6.98
CA TYR A 169 20.92 -7.99 -7.81
C TYR A 169 20.79 -9.52 -7.73
N ASP A 170 20.59 -10.17 -8.86
CA ASP A 170 20.53 -11.62 -8.97
C ASP A 170 21.85 -12.15 -9.57
N GLU A 171 22.61 -12.87 -8.74
CA GLU A 171 23.89 -13.46 -9.12
C GLU A 171 23.79 -14.48 -10.26
N SER A 172 22.64 -15.16 -10.41
CA SER A 172 22.45 -16.19 -11.43
C SER A 172 22.36 -15.59 -12.84
N VAL A 173 21.82 -14.38 -12.96
CA VAL A 173 21.70 -13.66 -14.22
C VAL A 173 22.64 -12.45 -14.33
N LYS A 174 23.41 -12.15 -13.27
CA LYS A 174 24.36 -11.03 -13.17
C LYS A 174 23.73 -9.68 -13.51
N ALA A 175 22.52 -9.45 -13.05
CA ALA A 175 21.75 -8.26 -13.34
C ALA A 175 20.84 -7.90 -12.17
N ASN A 176 20.43 -6.63 -12.10
CA ASN A 176 19.35 -6.21 -11.22
C ASN A 176 18.02 -6.71 -11.78
N ILE A 177 17.30 -7.50 -10.99
CA ILE A 177 15.95 -7.94 -11.28
C ILE A 177 15.00 -7.07 -10.45
N SER A 178 14.04 -6.46 -11.14
CA SER A 178 12.90 -5.79 -10.50
C SER A 178 11.80 -6.82 -10.23
N SER A 179 11.43 -7.03 -8.97
CA SER A 179 10.39 -7.98 -8.55
C SER A 179 9.31 -7.28 -7.74
N MET A 180 8.07 -7.79 -7.77
CA MET A 180 7.02 -7.21 -6.93
C MET A 180 7.16 -7.68 -5.48
N VAL A 181 6.93 -6.75 -4.57
CA VAL A 181 6.88 -6.97 -3.12
C VAL A 181 5.46 -6.65 -2.66
N ILE A 182 4.79 -7.64 -2.08
CA ILE A 182 3.43 -7.49 -1.53
C ILE A 182 3.52 -7.28 -0.03
N ASN A 183 2.79 -6.28 0.46
CA ASN A 183 2.71 -5.96 1.88
C ASN A 183 1.99 -7.08 2.67
N GLN A 184 2.77 -7.93 3.33
CA GLN A 184 2.27 -9.08 4.09
C GLN A 184 1.43 -8.66 5.30
N SER A 185 1.82 -7.59 6.00
CA SER A 185 1.07 -7.07 7.14
C SER A 185 -0.35 -6.65 6.75
N TYR A 186 -0.50 -6.06 5.56
CA TYR A 186 -1.81 -5.69 5.02
C TYR A 186 -2.66 -6.92 4.67
N LEU A 187 -2.06 -7.97 4.09
CA LEU A 187 -2.78 -9.20 3.74
C LEU A 187 -3.39 -9.90 4.94
N HIS A 188 -2.75 -9.82 6.11
CA HIS A 188 -3.31 -10.40 7.33
C HIS A 188 -4.67 -9.79 7.70
N ASN A 189 -4.83 -8.49 7.42
CA ASN A 189 -5.97 -7.68 7.85
C ASN A 189 -6.86 -7.20 6.73
N ILE A 190 -6.65 -7.72 5.52
CA ILE A 190 -7.42 -7.36 4.35
C ILE A 190 -8.89 -7.72 4.57
N SER A 191 -9.81 -6.77 4.37
CA SER A 191 -11.23 -7.11 4.40
C SER A 191 -11.65 -7.78 3.10
N GLU A 192 -12.70 -8.60 3.17
CA GLU A 192 -13.27 -9.28 2.01
C GLU A 192 -13.64 -8.39 0.80
N PRO A 193 -14.11 -7.12 0.96
CA PRO A 193 -14.27 -6.23 -0.19
C PRO A 193 -12.93 -5.69 -0.74
N GLU A 194 -11.90 -5.48 0.10
CA GLU A 194 -10.55 -5.05 -0.34
C GLU A 194 -9.87 -6.14 -1.17
N ARG A 195 -9.68 -7.33 -0.57
CA ARG A 195 -10.32 -8.54 -1.08
C ARG A 195 -10.59 -8.66 -2.59
N ALA A 196 -11.88 -8.54 -2.88
CA ALA A 196 -12.47 -8.56 -4.20
C ALA A 196 -11.97 -7.43 -5.12
N ALA A 197 -11.75 -6.21 -4.60
CA ALA A 197 -11.23 -5.10 -5.39
C ALA A 197 -9.85 -5.43 -5.97
N LEU A 198 -8.90 -5.89 -5.13
CA LEU A 198 -7.56 -6.28 -5.54
C LEU A 198 -7.58 -7.51 -6.46
N GLY A 199 -8.44 -8.49 -6.18
CA GLY A 199 -8.62 -9.64 -7.08
C GLY A 199 -9.16 -9.26 -8.46
N TYR A 200 -10.04 -8.25 -8.53
CA TYR A 200 -10.65 -7.78 -9.77
C TYR A 200 -9.69 -6.98 -10.66
N ILE A 201 -8.88 -6.07 -10.08
CA ILE A 201 -7.86 -5.32 -10.84
C ILE A 201 -6.76 -6.25 -11.35
N ALA A 202 -6.44 -7.30 -10.58
CA ALA A 202 -5.42 -8.29 -10.90
C ALA A 202 -5.88 -9.33 -11.92
N PHE A 203 -7.14 -9.29 -12.34
CA PHE A 203 -7.76 -10.33 -13.17
C PHE A 203 -7.17 -10.38 -14.59
N ASP A 204 -6.89 -9.23 -15.19
CA ASP A 204 -6.46 -9.07 -16.59
C ASP A 204 -5.13 -8.32 -16.77
N ILE A 205 -4.42 -8.06 -15.68
CA ILE A 205 -3.07 -7.52 -15.68
C ILE A 205 -2.16 -8.60 -15.10
N GLY A 206 -1.08 -8.92 -15.82
CA GLY A 206 -0.08 -9.87 -15.34
C GLY A 206 0.52 -9.39 -14.01
N ASN A 207 0.84 -10.33 -13.13
CA ASN A 207 1.42 -10.03 -11.83
C ASN A 207 2.33 -11.20 -11.43
N GLU A 208 3.39 -11.34 -12.23
CA GLU A 208 4.44 -12.34 -12.05
C GLU A 208 3.90 -13.78 -12.10
N CYS A 209 3.11 -14.06 -13.15
CA CYS A 209 2.43 -15.32 -13.37
C CYS A 209 3.36 -16.42 -13.92
N GLN A 210 3.37 -17.58 -13.29
CA GLN A 210 4.14 -18.76 -13.69
C GLN A 210 3.25 -20.00 -13.87
N TRP A 211 3.53 -20.77 -14.93
CA TRP A 211 2.84 -22.04 -15.17
C TRP A 211 3.31 -23.10 -14.17
N GLY A 212 2.35 -23.80 -13.57
CA GLY A 212 2.58 -24.96 -12.74
C GLY A 212 1.49 -26.02 -12.94
N TYR A 213 1.34 -26.89 -11.95
CA TYR A 213 0.30 -27.91 -11.91
C TYR A 213 -0.42 -27.87 -10.56
N ASP A 214 -1.74 -27.97 -10.59
CA ASP A 214 -2.56 -28.06 -9.38
C ASP A 214 -2.46 -29.45 -8.71
N SER A 215 -3.17 -29.62 -7.59
CA SER A 215 -3.20 -30.88 -6.84
C SER A 215 -3.76 -32.07 -7.63
N GLN A 216 -4.45 -31.82 -8.75
CA GLN A 216 -4.98 -32.83 -9.66
C GLN A 216 -4.06 -33.06 -10.88
N GLY A 217 -2.90 -32.39 -10.92
CA GLY A 217 -1.98 -32.45 -12.05
C GLY A 217 -2.45 -31.67 -13.29
N LYS A 218 -3.45 -30.79 -13.16
CA LYS A 218 -3.89 -29.92 -14.25
C LYS A 218 -3.03 -28.67 -14.31
N ARG A 219 -2.77 -28.19 -15.52
CA ARG A 219 -1.98 -26.98 -15.74
C ARG A 219 -2.68 -25.78 -15.11
N ALA A 220 -1.96 -25.06 -14.26
CA ALA A 220 -2.45 -23.90 -13.53
C ALA A 220 -1.50 -22.70 -13.71
N LEU A 221 -2.04 -21.48 -13.70
CA LEU A 221 -1.26 -20.25 -13.83
C LEU A 221 -1.24 -19.52 -12.50
N TYR A 222 -0.20 -19.75 -11.71
CA TYR A 222 -0.03 -19.15 -10.40
C TYR A 222 0.50 -17.74 -10.56
N CYS A 223 -0.17 -16.76 -9.97
CA CYS A 223 0.28 -15.38 -10.02
C CYS A 223 0.34 -14.74 -8.64
N GLN A 224 1.28 -13.83 -8.44
CA GLN A 224 1.69 -13.40 -7.11
C GLN A 224 0.54 -12.76 -6.32
N ILE A 225 -0.22 -11.84 -6.93
CA ILE A 225 -1.37 -11.21 -6.27
C ILE A 225 -2.49 -12.23 -6.01
N VAL A 226 -2.81 -13.08 -6.99
CA VAL A 226 -3.90 -14.07 -6.86
C VAL A 226 -3.61 -15.06 -5.73
N THR A 227 -2.38 -15.57 -5.67
CA THR A 227 -1.90 -16.45 -4.60
C THR A 227 -1.88 -15.74 -3.25
N ALA A 228 -1.37 -14.51 -3.20
CA ALA A 228 -1.30 -13.71 -1.96
C ALA A 228 -2.68 -13.41 -1.36
N LEU A 229 -3.69 -13.20 -2.21
CA LEU A 229 -5.08 -13.03 -1.79
C LEU A 229 -5.78 -14.35 -1.42
N ASN A 230 -5.07 -15.49 -1.44
CA ASN A 230 -5.63 -16.82 -1.22
C ASN A 230 -6.81 -17.12 -2.18
N LEU A 231 -6.64 -16.78 -3.46
CA LEU A 231 -7.60 -17.02 -4.54
C LEU A 231 -7.14 -18.15 -5.47
N ASP A 232 -6.28 -19.04 -4.97
CA ASP A 232 -5.69 -20.18 -5.68
C ASP A 232 -4.84 -19.72 -6.89
N TYR A 233 -5.25 -20.01 -8.12
CA TYR A 233 -4.55 -19.60 -9.35
C TYR A 233 -5.46 -18.83 -10.31
N GLN A 234 -4.86 -18.15 -11.30
CA GLN A 234 -5.58 -17.33 -12.27
C GLN A 234 -6.62 -18.18 -13.03
N CYS A 235 -7.86 -17.70 -13.01
CA CYS A 235 -9.05 -18.32 -13.59
C CYS A 235 -9.45 -19.68 -12.97
N SER A 236 -8.99 -19.98 -11.76
CA SER A 236 -9.52 -21.09 -10.96
C SER A 236 -11.00 -20.88 -10.63
N ASP A 237 -11.74 -21.97 -10.36
CA ASP A 237 -13.11 -21.88 -9.85
C ASP A 237 -13.15 -21.09 -8.54
N THR A 238 -12.17 -21.27 -7.66
CA THR A 238 -12.00 -20.50 -6.42
C THR A 238 -11.97 -18.99 -6.68
N GLN A 239 -11.11 -18.53 -7.59
CA GLN A 239 -11.01 -17.10 -7.93
C GLN A 239 -12.31 -16.59 -8.57
N LEU A 240 -12.84 -17.33 -9.56
CA LEU A 240 -14.00 -16.89 -10.33
C LEU A 240 -15.27 -16.85 -9.48
N ASP A 241 -15.50 -17.85 -8.64
CA ASP A 241 -16.65 -17.89 -7.74
C ASP A 241 -16.56 -16.80 -6.68
N PHE A 242 -15.37 -16.56 -6.13
CA PHE A 242 -15.13 -15.46 -5.21
C PHE A 242 -15.47 -14.10 -5.83
N LEU A 243 -14.90 -13.80 -7.01
CA LEU A 243 -15.12 -12.52 -7.68
C LEU A 243 -16.57 -12.37 -8.15
N ARG A 244 -17.17 -13.39 -8.77
CA ARG A 244 -18.57 -13.32 -9.23
C ARG A 244 -19.55 -13.14 -8.09
N LYS A 245 -19.30 -13.77 -6.94
CA LYS A 245 -20.11 -13.57 -5.72
C LYS A 245 -20.07 -12.09 -5.30
N TRP A 246 -18.87 -11.51 -5.18
CA TRP A 246 -18.71 -10.12 -4.75
C TRP A 246 -19.25 -9.11 -5.77
N PHE A 247 -19.11 -9.37 -7.07
CA PHE A 247 -19.57 -8.49 -8.14
C PHE A 247 -20.96 -8.85 -8.67
N THR A 248 -21.78 -9.62 -7.95
CA THR A 248 -23.07 -10.15 -8.46
C THR A 248 -23.99 -9.07 -9.04
N LYS A 249 -23.99 -7.86 -8.45
CA LYS A 249 -24.83 -6.73 -8.91
C LYS A 249 -24.19 -5.87 -10.00
N ASP A 250 -22.89 -6.05 -10.27
CA ASP A 250 -22.15 -5.33 -11.29
C ASP A 250 -22.08 -6.15 -12.59
N ARG A 251 -22.93 -5.80 -13.54
CA ARG A 251 -22.98 -6.50 -14.83
C ARG A 251 -21.71 -6.31 -15.65
N VAL A 252 -21.08 -5.13 -15.58
CA VAL A 252 -19.89 -4.83 -16.39
C VAL A 252 -18.70 -5.65 -15.87
N ALA A 253 -18.51 -5.67 -14.55
CA ALA A 253 -17.50 -6.50 -13.92
C ALA A 253 -17.73 -7.99 -14.23
N ASN A 254 -18.97 -8.49 -14.14
CA ASN A 254 -19.26 -9.89 -14.45
C ASN A 254 -19.00 -10.27 -15.91
N GLU A 255 -19.26 -9.37 -16.87
CA GLU A 255 -18.89 -9.62 -18.27
C GLU A 255 -17.36 -9.71 -18.44
N LYS A 256 -16.59 -8.85 -17.74
CA LYS A 256 -15.12 -8.94 -17.72
C LYS A 256 -14.65 -10.30 -17.21
N LEU A 257 -15.27 -10.83 -16.16
CA LEU A 257 -14.94 -12.12 -15.54
C LEU A 257 -15.25 -13.37 -16.40
N LYS A 258 -15.74 -13.19 -17.64
CA LYS A 258 -15.93 -14.29 -18.60
C LYS A 258 -14.73 -14.56 -19.48
N SER A 259 -13.86 -13.59 -19.72
CA SER A 259 -12.77 -13.70 -20.72
C SER A 259 -11.59 -14.54 -20.25
N CYS A 260 -11.41 -14.71 -18.93
CA CYS A 260 -10.38 -15.53 -18.29
C CYS A 260 -9.00 -15.45 -19.00
N PRO A 261 -8.38 -14.25 -19.07
CA PRO A 261 -7.12 -14.09 -19.77
C PRO A 261 -5.99 -14.82 -19.04
N THR A 262 -5.09 -15.45 -19.79
CA THR A 262 -3.86 -16.05 -19.23
C THR A 262 -2.66 -15.25 -19.69
N ILE A 263 -2.00 -14.55 -18.77
CA ILE A 263 -0.85 -13.67 -19.08
C ILE A 263 0.37 -14.15 -18.28
N PRO A 264 1.06 -15.23 -18.74
CA PRO A 264 2.28 -15.70 -18.08
C PRO A 264 3.44 -14.72 -18.30
N ASN A 265 4.46 -14.77 -17.44
CA ASN A 265 5.67 -13.94 -17.56
C ASN A 265 6.44 -14.15 -18.89
N THR A 266 6.19 -15.27 -19.57
CA THR A 266 6.78 -15.62 -20.87
C THR A 266 5.98 -15.10 -22.07
N ALA A 267 4.90 -14.34 -21.84
CA ALA A 267 4.08 -13.79 -22.91
C ALA A 267 4.84 -12.72 -23.72
N THR A 268 4.67 -12.74 -25.05
CA THR A 268 5.28 -11.75 -25.95
C THR A 268 4.79 -10.34 -25.69
N ILE A 269 3.51 -10.22 -25.31
CA ILE A 269 2.87 -8.98 -24.91
C ILE A 269 2.33 -9.22 -23.51
N GLN A 270 2.78 -8.42 -22.55
CA GLN A 270 2.34 -8.51 -21.17
C GLN A 270 2.22 -7.14 -20.54
N SER A 271 1.52 -7.07 -19.43
CA SER A 271 1.48 -5.91 -18.56
C SER A 271 1.65 -6.37 -17.12
N THR A 272 2.36 -5.58 -16.33
CA THR A 272 2.66 -5.87 -14.93
C THR A 272 2.49 -4.64 -14.07
N PHE A 273 2.23 -4.84 -12.78
CA PHE A 273 2.15 -3.74 -11.82
C PHE A 273 3.53 -3.28 -11.39
N ASP A 274 3.70 -1.96 -11.32
CA ASP A 274 4.82 -1.26 -10.70
C ASP A 274 4.49 -0.85 -9.26
N GLU A 275 3.23 -0.47 -9.02
CA GLU A 275 2.75 -0.03 -7.72
C GLU A 275 1.24 -0.25 -7.64
N ILE A 276 0.75 -0.64 -6.45
CA ILE A 276 -0.67 -0.60 -6.11
C ILE A 276 -0.81 0.08 -4.74
N LEU A 277 -1.54 1.19 -4.74
CA LEU A 277 -2.03 1.86 -3.54
C LEU A 277 -3.51 1.54 -3.36
N ILE A 278 -3.89 1.08 -2.17
CA ILE A 278 -5.29 0.84 -1.81
C ILE A 278 -5.69 1.73 -0.64
N GLN A 279 -6.87 2.33 -0.73
CA GLN A 279 -7.43 3.18 0.32
C GLN A 279 -8.89 2.81 0.54
N LYS A 280 -9.25 2.56 1.79
CA LYS A 280 -10.64 2.30 2.18
C LYS A 280 -11.20 3.49 2.94
N ASP A 281 -12.34 3.98 2.48
CA ASP A 281 -13.12 5.01 3.16
C ASP A 281 -14.36 4.35 3.78
N GLU A 282 -14.32 4.14 5.09
CA GLU A 282 -15.42 3.49 5.81
C GLU A 282 -16.68 4.36 5.89
N SER A 283 -16.53 5.70 5.84
CA SER A 283 -17.65 6.63 5.94
C SER A 283 -18.46 6.65 4.65
N ASN A 284 -17.78 6.68 3.51
CA ASN A 284 -18.39 6.66 2.19
C ASN A 284 -18.61 5.25 1.64
N LYS A 285 -18.11 4.21 2.34
CA LYS A 285 -18.12 2.81 1.90
C LYS A 285 -17.52 2.62 0.51
N THR A 286 -16.38 3.27 0.29
CA THR A 286 -15.64 3.18 -0.97
C THR A 286 -14.25 2.60 -0.78
N ILE A 287 -13.77 1.89 -1.79
CA ILE A 287 -12.38 1.46 -1.91
C ILE A 287 -11.81 2.10 -3.17
N THR A 288 -10.71 2.83 -3.03
CA THR A 288 -9.97 3.40 -4.15
C THR A 288 -8.69 2.62 -4.34
N VAL A 289 -8.48 2.12 -5.55
CA VAL A 289 -7.23 1.48 -5.95
C VAL A 289 -6.55 2.37 -6.99
N ASN A 290 -5.32 2.80 -6.71
CA ASN A 290 -4.46 3.44 -7.69
C ASN A 290 -3.35 2.47 -8.09
N SER A 291 -3.20 2.23 -9.38
CA SER A 291 -2.20 1.32 -9.94
C SER A 291 -1.30 2.04 -10.92
N LYS A 292 0.01 1.79 -10.84
CA LYS A 292 0.98 2.10 -11.90
C LYS A 292 1.31 0.80 -12.62
N ILE A 293 1.20 0.81 -13.95
CA ILE A 293 1.29 -0.39 -14.76
C ILE A 293 2.26 -0.14 -15.91
N THR A 294 3.13 -1.12 -16.14
CA THR A 294 4.03 -1.17 -17.30
C THR A 294 3.61 -2.31 -18.22
N GLY A 295 3.36 -1.98 -19.48
CA GLY A 295 3.18 -2.93 -20.56
C GLY A 295 4.43 -3.07 -21.40
N ILE A 296 4.69 -4.26 -21.90
CA ILE A 296 5.84 -4.61 -22.74
C ILE A 296 5.36 -5.44 -23.93
N ASN A 297 5.88 -5.10 -25.10
CA ASN A 297 5.81 -5.92 -26.31
C ASN A 297 7.24 -6.22 -26.77
N ILE A 298 7.69 -7.43 -26.46
CA ILE A 298 9.07 -7.88 -26.75
C ILE A 298 9.31 -7.94 -28.26
N ARG A 299 8.28 -8.28 -29.06
CA ARG A 299 8.40 -8.37 -30.51
C ARG A 299 8.64 -7.03 -31.17
N GLU A 300 8.05 -5.97 -30.61
CA GLU A 300 8.19 -4.61 -31.15
C GLU A 300 9.25 -3.78 -30.42
N SER A 301 9.93 -4.35 -29.42
CA SER A 301 10.85 -3.61 -28.54
C SER A 301 10.21 -2.34 -27.98
N LYS A 302 8.95 -2.43 -27.54
CA LYS A 302 8.18 -1.31 -27.01
C LYS A 302 7.73 -1.59 -25.59
N SER A 303 7.77 -0.55 -24.77
CA SER A 303 7.06 -0.49 -23.50
C SER A 303 6.10 0.68 -23.49
N TRP A 304 5.06 0.59 -22.68
CA TRP A 304 4.18 1.69 -22.39
C TRP A 304 3.84 1.70 -20.90
N LYS A 305 3.63 2.89 -20.35
CA LYS A 305 3.23 3.06 -18.96
C LYS A 305 1.91 3.78 -18.88
N TRP A 306 1.10 3.43 -17.89
CA TRP A 306 -0.08 4.19 -17.53
C TRP A 306 -0.36 4.04 -16.04
N SER A 307 -1.16 4.96 -15.53
CA SER A 307 -1.78 4.84 -14.22
C SER A 307 -3.28 4.62 -14.37
N GLN A 308 -3.86 3.89 -13.44
CA GLN A 308 -5.29 3.63 -13.37
C GLN A 308 -5.80 3.85 -11.96
N THR A 309 -6.91 4.56 -11.83
CA THR A 309 -7.64 4.74 -10.58
C THR A 309 -9.00 4.08 -10.73
N ASP A 310 -9.22 3.01 -9.96
CA ASP A 310 -10.49 2.31 -9.87
C ASP A 310 -11.15 2.62 -8.53
N VAL A 311 -12.41 3.04 -8.56
CA VAL A 311 -13.21 3.33 -7.37
C VAL A 311 -14.34 2.33 -7.28
N PHE A 312 -14.41 1.67 -6.14
CA PHE A 312 -15.42 0.68 -5.84
C PHE A 312 -16.32 1.17 -4.72
N GLU A 313 -17.63 0.96 -4.87
CA GLU A 313 -18.58 1.05 -3.76
C GLU A 313 -18.78 -0.36 -3.18
N TYR A 314 -18.76 -0.49 -1.85
CA TYR A 314 -18.92 -1.78 -1.19
C TYR A 314 -20.04 -1.79 -0.14
N SER A 315 -20.56 -2.98 0.08
CA SER A 315 -21.54 -3.33 1.10
C SER A 315 -21.09 -4.60 1.83
N GLN A 316 -21.93 -5.17 2.69
CA GLN A 316 -21.56 -6.35 3.47
C GLN A 316 -21.22 -7.57 2.60
N ASP A 317 -21.86 -7.71 1.43
CA ASP A 317 -21.80 -8.92 0.61
C ASP A 317 -21.60 -8.65 -0.90
N ASN A 318 -21.42 -7.38 -1.28
CA ASN A 318 -21.28 -6.98 -2.68
C ASN A 318 -20.36 -5.78 -2.84
N ILE A 319 -19.68 -5.71 -3.97
CA ILE A 319 -18.87 -4.59 -4.45
C ILE A 319 -19.25 -4.26 -5.90
N ALA A 320 -19.09 -3.01 -6.32
CA ALA A 320 -19.32 -2.57 -7.69
C ALA A 320 -18.26 -1.55 -8.10
N LEU A 321 -17.76 -1.64 -9.33
CA LEU A 321 -16.86 -0.63 -9.90
C LEU A 321 -17.70 0.58 -10.35
N ILE A 322 -17.57 1.70 -9.65
CA ILE A 322 -18.37 2.91 -9.90
C ILE A 322 -17.64 3.97 -10.72
N ASP A 323 -16.31 3.94 -10.73
CA ASP A 323 -15.47 4.82 -11.56
C ASP A 323 -14.17 4.10 -11.93
N SER A 324 -13.67 4.33 -13.14
CA SER A 324 -12.38 3.83 -13.60
C SER A 324 -11.76 4.85 -14.54
N LYS A 325 -10.63 5.42 -14.11
CA LYS A 325 -9.91 6.47 -14.84
C LYS A 325 -8.53 5.98 -15.20
N LYS A 326 -8.25 5.92 -16.50
CA LYS A 326 -6.96 5.54 -17.05
C LYS A 326 -6.24 6.79 -17.57
N SER A 327 -4.96 6.94 -17.24
CA SER A 327 -4.11 8.00 -17.79
C SER A 327 -3.83 7.75 -19.28
N GLU A 328 -3.35 8.78 -19.97
CA GLU A 328 -2.74 8.58 -21.28
C GLU A 328 -1.54 7.63 -21.18
N LEU A 329 -1.29 6.93 -22.29
CA LEU A 329 -0.20 5.99 -22.42
C LEU A 329 1.10 6.74 -22.75
N THR A 330 2.15 6.47 -21.98
CA THR A 330 3.50 6.95 -22.28
C THR A 330 4.30 5.81 -22.88
N GLU A 331 4.59 5.87 -24.17
CA GLU A 331 5.38 4.85 -24.88
C GLU A 331 6.88 5.14 -24.86
N SER A 332 7.68 4.09 -24.79
CA SER A 332 9.14 4.14 -24.93
C SER A 332 9.65 2.93 -25.72
N LYS A 333 10.80 3.09 -26.37
CA LYS A 333 11.52 1.94 -26.95
C LYS A 333 12.32 1.25 -25.86
N ILE A 334 12.36 -0.07 -25.93
CA ILE A 334 13.19 -0.92 -25.07
C ILE A 334 14.43 -1.29 -25.87
N ASP A 335 15.61 -1.08 -25.29
CA ASP A 335 16.82 -1.71 -25.81
C ASP A 335 16.87 -3.16 -25.30
N LEU A 336 16.84 -4.12 -26.22
CA LEU A 336 16.94 -5.54 -25.91
C LEU A 336 18.35 -6.07 -26.18
N ASN A 337 19.33 -5.20 -26.49
CA ASN A 337 20.71 -5.58 -26.73
C ASN A 337 21.53 -5.53 -25.42
N PRO A 338 21.88 -6.69 -24.83
CA PRO A 338 22.64 -6.74 -23.58
C PRO A 338 24.09 -6.24 -23.72
N ASP A 339 24.61 -6.08 -24.94
CA ASP A 339 26.02 -5.72 -25.17
C ASP A 339 26.28 -4.20 -25.23
N HIS A 340 25.25 -3.35 -25.15
CA HIS A 340 25.42 -1.91 -25.39
C HIS A 340 26.00 -1.13 -24.18
N ASP A 341 25.99 -1.70 -22.98
CA ASP A 341 26.49 -1.03 -21.75
C ASP A 341 27.97 -1.29 -21.44
N THR A 342 28.72 -1.98 -22.31
CA THR A 342 30.15 -2.31 -22.03
C THR A 342 31.19 -1.43 -22.73
N ASN A 343 30.82 -0.33 -23.39
CA ASN A 343 31.81 0.48 -24.15
C ASN A 343 31.68 2.00 -24.00
N ASN A 344 31.32 2.52 -22.81
CA ASN A 344 31.30 3.97 -22.58
C ASN A 344 32.05 4.44 -21.32
N ASP A 345 33.03 3.68 -20.83
CA ASP A 345 34.04 4.20 -19.91
C ASP A 345 35.40 3.49 -20.19
N LEU A 346 36.17 4.04 -21.13
CA LEU A 346 37.61 3.84 -21.26
C LEU A 346 38.30 5.16 -21.59
#